data_AF-A0A537J4K0-F1
#
_entry.id   AF-A0A537J4K0-F1
#
_cell.length_a   1.000
_cell.length_b   1.000
_cell.length_c   1.000
_cell.angle_alpha   90.00
_cell.angle_beta   90.00
_cell.angle_gamma   90.00
#
_symmetry.space_group_name_H-M   'P 1'
#
loop_
_entity.id
_entity.type
_entity.pdbx_description
1 polymer ?
#
loop_
_entity_poly.entity_id
_entity_poly.type
_entity_poly.pdbx_seq_one_letter_code
_entity_poly.pdbx_strand_id
1 'polypeptide(L)'
;MVTRRALLAGSAGAAAAGGVSRWAAAAGAGTLATAFLATNAAAQQQTKSRLYDIISRKTLIVGTGNGNPPWHFQDEQGNYAGFDISLARILAKGLFNDET
;
A
#
# COMPACT_ATOMS: atom_id res chain seq x y z
N MET A 1 1.75 2.31 -36.90
CA MET A 1 2.36 3.50 -37.53
C MET A 1 1.30 4.60 -37.59
N VAL A 2 1.52 5.72 -36.89
CA VAL A 2 1.44 7.11 -37.36
C VAL A 2 1.85 7.99 -36.17
N THR A 3 3.02 8.61 -36.37
CA THR A 3 3.68 9.62 -35.55
C THR A 3 3.17 11.02 -35.93
N ARG A 4 3.10 11.95 -34.96
CA ARG A 4 3.31 13.43 -35.03
C ARG A 4 2.73 14.03 -33.73
N ARG A 5 3.30 15.02 -33.05
CA ARG A 5 4.47 15.87 -33.27
C ARG A 5 4.74 16.58 -31.93
N ALA A 6 6.01 16.75 -31.58
CA ALA A 6 6.46 17.51 -30.42
C ALA A 6 5.89 18.94 -30.43
N LEU A 7 5.32 19.36 -29.30
CA LEU A 7 5.04 20.76 -28.97
C LEU A 7 6.08 21.23 -27.96
N LEU A 8 7.26 21.56 -28.46
CA LEU A 8 8.25 22.39 -27.77
C LEU A 8 8.25 23.74 -28.50
N ALA A 9 7.56 24.73 -27.93
CA ALA A 9 7.83 26.15 -28.12
C ALA A 9 6.91 26.95 -27.19
N GLY A 10 7.43 27.29 -26.01
CA GLY A 10 6.73 28.07 -25.00
C GLY A 10 7.66 28.43 -23.85
N SER A 11 8.80 29.01 -24.20
CA SER A 11 9.79 29.58 -23.31
C SER A 11 9.20 30.71 -22.45
N ALA A 12 9.24 30.57 -21.14
CA ALA A 12 9.44 31.69 -20.22
C ALA A 12 10.09 31.11 -18.96
N GLY A 13 11.37 31.44 -18.77
CA GLY A 13 12.23 30.80 -17.81
C GLY A 13 11.84 31.05 -16.35
N ALA A 14 12.21 30.10 -15.51
CA ALA A 14 12.59 30.38 -14.14
C ALA A 14 13.82 29.53 -13.85
N ALA A 15 14.93 30.25 -13.69
CA ALA A 15 16.30 29.78 -13.73
C ALA A 15 16.61 28.70 -12.69
N ALA A 16 17.50 27.81 -13.12
CA ALA A 16 18.24 26.92 -12.28
C ALA A 16 19.17 27.67 -11.31
N ALA A 17 19.44 27.00 -10.20
CA ALA A 17 20.72 26.95 -9.50
C ALA A 17 21.28 28.24 -8.88
N GLY A 18 21.42 28.19 -7.55
CA GLY A 18 22.53 28.81 -6.85
C GLY A 18 22.40 30.30 -6.58
N GLY A 19 22.92 30.72 -5.43
CA GLY A 19 23.05 32.13 -5.09
C GLY A 19 22.02 32.59 -4.06
N VAL A 20 22.38 32.40 -2.80
CA VAL A 20 21.89 33.20 -1.68
C VAL A 20 22.11 34.69 -1.97
N SER A 21 21.13 35.37 -2.57
CA SER A 21 21.19 36.82 -2.71
C SER A 21 19.81 37.49 -2.67
N ARG A 22 19.48 37.97 -1.47
CA ARG A 22 19.01 39.35 -1.24
C ARG A 22 17.69 39.81 -1.87
N TRP A 23 16.60 39.04 -1.77
CA TRP A 23 15.24 39.61 -1.77
C TRP A 23 14.36 38.91 -0.73
N ALA A 24 14.67 39.14 0.55
CA ALA A 24 13.72 38.95 1.63
C ALA A 24 12.77 40.16 1.66
N ALA A 25 11.65 40.11 0.94
CA ALA A 25 10.50 40.99 1.16
C ALA A 25 9.24 40.55 0.38
N ALA A 26 8.72 39.37 0.68
CA ALA A 26 7.30 39.04 0.46
C ALA A 26 6.89 37.84 1.35
N ALA A 27 7.27 37.92 2.63
CA ALA A 27 6.69 37.08 3.67
C ALA A 27 5.33 37.69 4.03
N GLY A 28 4.26 36.89 3.98
CA GLY A 28 2.96 37.32 4.47
C GLY A 28 1.88 36.25 4.35
N ALA A 29 1.62 35.74 3.14
CA ALA A 29 0.48 34.85 2.91
C ALA A 29 0.84 33.46 2.34
N GLY A 30 2.01 33.31 1.70
CA GLY A 30 2.38 32.06 1.01
C GLY A 30 3.11 31.02 1.88
N THR A 31 3.75 31.44 2.97
CA THR A 31 4.56 30.55 3.83
C THR A 31 3.71 29.74 4.80
N LEU A 32 2.58 30.29 5.28
CA LEU A 32 1.63 29.56 6.12
C LEU A 32 0.83 28.55 5.29
N ALA A 33 0.47 28.88 4.04
CA ALA A 33 -0.24 27.97 3.14
C ALA A 33 0.65 26.80 2.68
N THR A 34 1.93 27.05 2.38
CA THR A 34 2.89 25.97 2.06
C THR A 34 3.24 25.12 3.29
N ALA A 35 3.34 25.71 4.49
CA ALA A 35 3.48 24.95 5.72
C ALA A 35 2.24 24.09 6.03
N PHE A 36 1.03 24.61 5.80
CA PHE A 36 -0.23 23.87 5.98
C PHE A 36 -0.40 22.75 4.95
N LEU A 37 -0.04 22.97 3.69
CA LEU A 37 -0.06 21.91 2.66
C LEU A 37 1.00 20.83 2.93
N ALA A 38 2.18 21.22 3.44
CA ALA A 38 3.25 20.28 3.81
C ALA A 38 2.91 19.44 5.04
N THR A 39 2.22 19.99 6.04
CA THR A 39 1.75 19.22 7.21
C THR A 39 0.62 18.26 6.87
N ASN A 40 -0.27 18.62 5.93
CA ASN A 40 -1.32 17.72 5.45
C ASN A 40 -0.76 16.56 4.60
N ALA A 41 0.31 16.77 3.84
CA ALA A 41 0.98 15.70 3.11
C ALA A 41 1.67 14.67 4.03
N ALA A 42 2.18 15.09 5.18
CA ALA A 42 2.76 14.18 6.18
C ALA A 42 1.71 13.39 6.99
N ALA A 43 0.46 13.86 7.05
CA ALA A 43 -0.64 13.18 7.73
C ALA A 43 -1.22 12.00 6.92
N GLN A 44 -0.89 11.90 5.63
CA GLN A 44 -1.18 10.71 4.82
C GLN A 44 -0.04 9.68 4.97
N GLN A 45 0.35 9.39 6.21
CA GLN A 45 1.22 8.24 6.45
C GLN A 45 0.39 6.98 6.18
N GLN A 46 0.55 6.43 4.98
CA GLN A 46 -0.02 5.16 4.56
C GLN A 46 0.27 4.12 5.63
N THR A 47 -0.75 3.79 6.42
CA THR A 47 -0.62 2.80 7.48
C THR A 47 -0.15 1.52 6.81
N LYS A 48 0.97 0.94 7.27
CA LYS A 48 1.52 -0.29 6.69
C LYS A 48 0.40 -1.32 6.61
N SER A 49 0.08 -1.75 5.40
CA SER A 49 -1.03 -2.68 5.18
C SER A 49 -0.68 -4.03 5.78
N ARG A 50 -1.53 -4.49 6.70
CA ARG A 50 -1.38 -5.84 7.30
C ARG A 50 -1.46 -6.95 6.28
N LEU A 51 -2.16 -6.73 5.16
CA LEU A 51 -2.21 -7.69 4.06
C LEU A 51 -0.82 -7.85 3.43
N TYR A 52 -0.10 -6.76 3.18
CA TYR A 52 1.26 -6.82 2.65
C TYR A 52 2.24 -7.42 3.68
N ASP A 53 2.02 -7.22 4.97
CA ASP A 53 2.77 -7.93 6.02
C ASP A 53 2.52 -9.46 5.96
N ILE A 54 1.31 -9.92 5.65
CA ILE A 54 0.99 -11.36 5.51
C ILE A 54 1.60 -11.93 4.22
N ILE A 55 1.44 -11.22 3.10
CA ILE A 55 2.00 -11.62 1.80
C ILE A 55 3.52 -11.74 1.89
N SER A 56 4.20 -10.75 2.51
CA SER A 56 5.66 -10.79 2.70
C SER A 56 6.12 -11.93 3.60
N ARG A 57 5.35 -12.29 4.64
CA ARG A 57 5.61 -13.45 5.51
C ARG A 57 5.34 -14.79 4.83
N LYS A 58 4.62 -14.82 3.70
CA LYS A 58 4.23 -16.03 2.94
C LYS A 58 3.54 -17.09 3.81
N THR A 59 2.86 -16.66 4.87
CA THR A 59 2.21 -17.56 5.83
C THR A 59 0.91 -16.93 6.30
N LEU A 60 -0.21 -17.66 6.14
CA LEU A 60 -1.52 -17.27 6.66
C LEU A 60 -1.80 -18.02 7.97
N ILE A 61 -1.92 -17.31 9.08
CA ILE A 61 -2.27 -17.87 10.38
C ILE A 61 -3.76 -17.70 10.60
N VAL A 62 -4.48 -18.80 10.84
CA VAL A 62 -5.93 -18.81 11.06
C VAL A 62 -6.22 -19.39 12.45
N GLY A 63 -6.90 -18.60 13.28
CA GLY A 63 -7.39 -19.05 14.58
C GLY A 63 -8.75 -19.72 14.43
N THR A 64 -8.86 -20.99 14.82
CA THR A 64 -10.08 -21.81 14.72
C THR A 64 -10.15 -22.80 15.88
N GLY A 65 -11.33 -23.37 16.15
CA GLY A 65 -11.50 -24.45 17.13
C GLY A 65 -11.33 -25.86 16.52
N ASN A 66 -11.54 -26.90 17.34
CA ASN A 66 -11.34 -28.30 16.96
C ASN A 66 -12.51 -29.26 17.27
N GLY A 67 -13.66 -28.76 17.75
CA GLY A 67 -14.76 -29.59 18.26
C GLY A 67 -16.14 -29.28 17.70
N ASN A 68 -16.26 -28.66 16.51
CA ASN A 68 -17.54 -28.27 15.93
C ASN A 68 -17.70 -28.76 14.47
N PRO A 69 -17.91 -30.06 14.23
CA PRO A 69 -18.30 -30.55 12.90
C PRO A 69 -19.64 -29.95 12.44
N PRO A 70 -19.83 -29.58 11.16
CA PRO A 70 -18.89 -29.73 10.03
C PRO A 70 -17.97 -28.51 9.79
N TRP A 71 -17.95 -27.52 10.69
CA TRP A 71 -17.27 -26.23 10.50
C TRP A 71 -15.77 -26.32 10.72
N HIS A 72 -15.36 -26.72 11.92
CA HIS A 72 -13.96 -26.88 12.29
C HIS A 72 -13.81 -28.03 13.29
N PHE A 73 -13.09 -29.08 12.90
CA PHE A 73 -12.88 -30.24 13.76
C PHE A 73 -11.57 -30.93 13.44
N GLN A 74 -11.12 -31.76 14.37
CA GLN A 74 -10.00 -32.67 14.14
C GLN A 74 -10.55 -34.05 13.76
N ASP A 75 -10.06 -34.63 12.67
CA ASP A 75 -10.42 -35.99 12.26
C ASP A 75 -9.70 -37.06 13.12
N GLU A 76 -10.02 -38.33 12.88
CA GLU A 76 -9.42 -39.47 13.60
C GLU A 76 -7.90 -39.59 13.36
N GLN A 77 -7.41 -39.03 12.25
CA GLN A 77 -6.01 -39.01 11.88
C GLN A 77 -5.25 -37.82 12.49
N GLY A 78 -5.94 -36.93 13.21
CA GLY A 78 -5.37 -35.74 13.83
C GLY A 78 -5.27 -34.52 12.91
N ASN A 79 -5.84 -34.56 11.70
CA ASN A 79 -5.84 -33.43 10.79
C ASN A 79 -7.02 -32.50 11.05
N TYR A 80 -6.81 -31.20 10.84
CA TYR A 80 -7.89 -30.23 10.87
C TYR A 80 -8.70 -30.28 9.57
N ALA A 81 -10.01 -30.50 9.73
CA ALA A 81 -11.00 -30.61 8.68
C ALA A 81 -12.21 -29.72 8.97
N GLY A 82 -13.07 -29.57 7.95
CA GLY A 82 -14.28 -28.77 8.01
C GLY A 82 -14.30 -27.59 7.04
N PHE A 83 -15.43 -26.89 7.01
CA PHE A 83 -15.66 -25.76 6.11
C PHE A 83 -14.65 -24.63 6.33
N ASP A 84 -14.45 -24.19 7.56
CA ASP A 84 -13.58 -23.05 7.89
C ASP A 84 -12.12 -23.33 7.50
N ILE A 85 -11.68 -24.57 7.70
CA ILE A 85 -10.33 -25.01 7.36
C ILE A 85 -10.15 -25.10 5.83
N SER A 86 -11.19 -25.55 5.13
CA SER A 86 -11.17 -25.63 3.66
C SER A 86 -11.13 -24.23 3.04
N LEU A 87 -11.93 -23.30 3.57
CA LEU A 87 -11.92 -21.91 3.16
C LEU A 87 -10.55 -21.26 3.43
N ALA A 88 -9.97 -21.48 4.62
CA ALA A 88 -8.64 -21.00 4.96
C ALA A 88 -7.56 -21.49 3.96
N ARG A 89 -7.62 -22.77 3.56
CA ARG A 89 -6.71 -23.33 2.56
C ARG A 89 -6.88 -22.65 1.19
N ILE A 90 -8.12 -22.47 0.72
CA ILE A 90 -8.37 -21.82 -0.57
C ILE A 90 -7.90 -20.36 -0.56
N LEU A 91 -8.14 -19.64 0.53
CA LEU A 91 -7.65 -18.26 0.71
C LEU A 91 -6.13 -18.19 0.71
N ALA A 92 -5.45 -19.10 1.40
CA ALA A 92 -3.99 -19.17 1.39
C ALA A 92 -3.44 -19.43 -0.01
N LYS A 93 -4.02 -20.38 -0.75
CA LYS A 93 -3.63 -20.66 -2.15
C LYS A 93 -3.78 -19.44 -3.05
N GLY A 94 -4.92 -18.76 -2.97
CA GLY A 94 -5.17 -17.54 -3.74
C GLY A 94 -4.26 -16.37 -3.36
N LEU A 95 -3.91 -16.23 -2.07
CA LEU A 95 -3.06 -15.15 -1.59
C LEU A 95 -1.58 -15.32 -1.97
N PHE A 96 -1.11 -16.58 -2.02
CA PHE A 96 0.30 -16.90 -2.27
C PHE A 96 0.58 -17.41 -3.69
N ASN A 97 -0.46 -17.45 -4.55
CA ASN A 97 -0.39 -17.94 -5.93
C ASN A 97 0.20 -19.36 -6.02
N ASP A 98 -0.26 -20.24 -5.12
CA ASP A 98 0.11 -21.65 -5.09
C ASP A 98 -0.86 -22.45 -5.97
N GLU A 99 -0.34 -23.02 -7.05
CA GLU A 99 -1.11 -23.78 -8.06
C GLU A 99 -1.36 -25.24 -7.66
N THR A 100 -0.77 -25.71 -6.55
CA THR A 100 -0.85 -27.10 -6.07
C THR A 100 -1.76 -27.24 -4.86
#